data_AF-A0A957DZY9-F1
#
_entry.id   AF-A0A957DZY9-F1
#
_cell.length_a   1.000
_cell.length_b   1.000
_cell.length_c   1.000
_cell.angle_alpha   90.00
_cell.angle_beta   90.00
_cell.angle_gamma   90.00
#
_symmetry.space_group_name_H-M   'P 1'
#
loop_
_entity.id
_entity.type
_entity.pdbx_description
1 polymer ?
#
loop_
_entity_poly.entity_id
_entity_poly.type
_entity_poly.pdbx_seq_one_letter_code
_entity_poly.pdbx_strand_id
1 'polypeptide(L)' 'MRLIDEQYLRTPFYGYLKMTEYLRQKKGHPVNHKRVYRLMKQMGLRAVAPRPHMSRP' A
#
# COMPACT_ATOMS: atom_id res chain seq x y z
N MET A 1 7.30 -0.43 -10.83
CA MET A 1 6.38 0.71 -10.76
C MET A 1 4.95 0.30 -11.13
N ARG A 2 4.71 -0.33 -12.29
CA ARG A 2 3.36 -0.77 -12.74
C ARG A 2 2.56 -1.63 -11.75
N LEU A 3 3.19 -2.57 -11.05
CA LEU A 3 2.49 -3.48 -10.13
C LEU A 3 1.75 -2.77 -8.98
N ILE A 4 2.30 -1.68 -8.44
CA ILE A 4 1.66 -0.93 -7.35
C ILE A 4 0.43 -0.20 -7.90
N ASP A 5 0.57 0.39 -9.08
CA ASP A 5 -0.48 1.17 -9.73
C ASP A 5 -1.66 0.27 -10.15
N GLU A 6 -1.38 -0.85 -10.82
CA GLU A 6 -2.38 -1.86 -11.19
C GLU A 6 -3.12 -2.41 -9.96
N GLN A 7 -2.39 -2.71 -8.89
CA GLN A 7 -3.00 -3.21 -7.66
C GLN A 7 -3.78 -2.11 -6.92
N TYR A 8 -3.34 -0.86 -6.99
CA TYR A 8 -4.05 0.27 -6.41
C TYR A 8 -5.37 0.53 -7.13
N LEU A 9 -5.40 0.45 -8.47
CA LEU A 9 -6.64 0.53 -9.26
C LEU A 9 -7.62 -0.58 -8.89
N ARG A 10 -7.13 -1.80 -8.61
CA ARG A 10 -7.96 -2.92 -8.15
C ARG A 10 -8.40 -2.78 -6.69
N THR A 11 -7.56 -2.17 -5.84
CA THR A 11 -7.75 -2.09 -4.39
C THR A 11 -7.37 -0.70 -3.85
N PRO A 12 -8.18 0.34 -4.11
CA PRO A 12 -7.84 1.73 -3.73
C PRO A 12 -7.87 1.97 -2.21
N PHE A 13 -8.44 1.03 -1.45
CA PHE A 13 -8.47 1.03 0.01
C PHE A 13 -7.24 0.38 0.65
N TYR A 14 -6.32 -0.19 -0.14
CA TYR A 14 -5.10 -0.78 0.39
C TYR A 14 -4.06 0.28 0.74
N GLY A 15 -3.72 0.36 2.03
CA GLY A 15 -2.55 1.07 2.52
C GLY A 15 -1.24 0.39 2.13
N TYR A 16 -0.13 1.09 2.35
CA TYR A 16 1.21 0.56 2.04
C TYR A 16 1.51 -0.77 2.75
N LEU A 17 0.94 -1.03 3.93
CA LEU A 17 1.08 -2.30 4.65
C LEU A 17 0.45 -3.46 3.86
N LYS A 18 -0.83 -3.34 3.49
CA LYS A 18 -1.54 -4.35 2.69
C LYS A 18 -0.93 -4.49 1.29
N MET A 19 -0.49 -3.38 0.70
CA MET A 19 0.23 -3.40 -0.58
C MET A 19 1.56 -4.16 -0.46
N THR A 20 2.29 -4.00 0.64
CA THR A 20 3.53 -4.73 0.92
C THR A 20 3.25 -6.22 1.07
N GLU A 21 2.20 -6.58 1.80
CA GLU A 21 1.78 -7.97 1.96
C GLU A 21 1.41 -8.60 0.62
N TYR A 22 0.64 -7.91 -0.22
CA TYR A 22 0.31 -8.35 -1.57
C TYR A 22 1.57 -8.60 -2.41
N LEU A 23 2.52 -7.65 -2.41
CA LEU A 23 3.77 -7.78 -3.17
C LEU A 23 4.63 -8.96 -2.67
N ARG A 24 4.65 -9.20 -1.35
CA ARG A 24 5.40 -10.32 -0.75
C ARG A 24 4.72 -11.66 -1.03
N GLN A 25 3.43 -11.79 -0.76
CA GLN A 25 2.72 -13.06 -0.84
C GLN A 25 2.30 -13.45 -2.26
N LYS A 26 1.75 -12.51 -3.04
CA LYS A 26 1.19 -12.81 -4.36
C LYS A 26 2.20 -12.68 -5.49
N LYS A 27 3.24 -11.87 -5.30
CA LYS A 27 4.28 -11.63 -6.31
C LYS A 27 5.66 -12.15 -5.89
N GLY A 28 5.83 -12.66 -4.67
CA GLY A 28 7.11 -13.20 -4.19
C GLY A 28 8.21 -12.15 -4.05
N HIS A 29 7.89 -10.85 -4.05
CA HIS A 29 8.90 -9.80 -3.98
C HIS A 29 9.25 -9.51 -2.52
N PRO A 30 10.51 -9.69 -2.07
CA PRO A 30 10.93 -9.36 -0.71
C PRO A 30 11.14 -7.84 -0.57
N VAL A 31 10.05 -7.08 -0.66
CA VAL A 31 10.07 -5.61 -0.50
C VAL A 31 9.78 -5.21 0.94
N ASN A 32 10.54 -4.23 1.42
CA ASN A 32 10.31 -3.61 2.72
C ASN A 32 9.12 -2.62 2.64
N HIS A 33 8.28 -2.57 3.67
CA HIS A 33 7.15 -1.65 3.78
C HIS A 33 7.56 -0.18 3.63
N LYS A 34 8.76 0.21 4.09
CA LYS A 34 9.28 1.57 3.91
C LYS A 34 9.48 1.94 2.43
N ARG A 35 9.89 0.96 1.62
CA ARG A 35 10.07 1.15 0.16
C ARG A 35 8.72 1.32 -0.52
N VAL A 36 7.75 0.48 -0.19
CA VAL A 36 6.39 0.56 -0.74
C VAL A 36 5.73 1.90 -0.36
N TYR A 37 5.87 2.33 0.89
CA TYR A 37 5.39 3.63 1.35
C TYR A 37 6.00 4.79 0.55
N ARG A 38 7.33 4.81 0.38
CA ARG A 38 8.00 5.83 -0.43
C ARG A 38 7.52 5.85 -1.87
N LEU A 39 7.35 4.68 -2.49
CA LEU A 39 6.86 4.56 -3.86
C LEU A 39 5.43 5.10 -3.99
N MET A 40 4.52 4.69 -3.11
CA MET A 40 3.15 5.21 -3.09
C MET A 40 3.13 6.73 -2.88
N LYS A 41 3.97 7.25 -1.98
CA LYS A 41 4.10 8.70 -1.76
C LYS A 41 4.62 9.45 -2.99
N GLN A 42 5.64 8.92 -3.68
CA GLN A 42 6.17 9.51 -4.91
C GLN A 42 5.15 9.49 -6.05
N MET A 43 4.29 8.48 -6.10
CA MET A 43 3.20 8.38 -7.07
C MET A 43 1.95 9.17 -6.68
N GLY A 44 1.92 9.80 -5.49
CA GLY A 44 0.73 10.47 -4.98
C GLY A 44 -0.42 9.53 -4.58
N LEU A 45 -0.17 8.22 -4.48
CA LEU A 45 -1.19 7.22 -4.13
C LEU A 45 -1.41 7.19 -2.62
N ARG A 46 -2.67 7.32 -2.20
CA ARG A 46 -3.07 7.25 -0.79
C ARG A 46 -4.30 6.37 -0.65
N ALA A 47 -4.25 5.43 0.30
CA ALA A 47 -5.40 4.58 0.58
C ALA A 47 -6.62 5.41 0.96
N VAL A 48 -7.76 5.07 0.36
CA VAL A 48 -9.07 5.70 0.63
C VAL A 48 -9.69 5.19 1.94
N ALA A 49 -9.09 4.18 2.57
CA ALA A 49 -9.60 3.60 3.80
C ALA A 49 -9.68 4.65 4.94
N PRO A 50 -10.75 4.60 5.77
CA PRO A 50 -10.87 5.46 6.93
C PRO A 50 -9.65 5.27 7.83
N ARG A 51 -9.12 6.38 8.35
CA ARG A 51 -8.05 6.30 9.33
C ARG A 51 -8.61 5.61 10.58
N PRO A 52 -7.88 4.67 11.19
CA PRO A 52 -8.29 4.10 12.46
C PRO A 52 -8.53 5.25 13.46
N HIS A 53 -9.65 5.19 14.17
CA HIS A 53 -9.96 6.13 15.25
C HIS A 53 -8.98 5.89 16.41
N MET A 54 -7.82 6.54 16.34
CA MET A 54 -6.81 6.56 17.41
C MET A 54 -7.18 7.56 18.53
N SER A 55 -8.38 8.14 18.47
CA SER A 55 -8.85 9.19 19.37
C SER A 55 -9.60 8.68 20.60
N ARG A 56 -9.60 7.37 20.87
CA ARG A 56 -10.20 6.79 22.08
C ARG A 56 -9.09 6.30 23.02
N PRO A 57 -8.97 6.88 24.24
CA PRO A 57 -8.05 6.42 25.26
C PRO A 57 -8.46 5.05 25.82
#